data_AF-A0A6A6F5P7-F1
#
_entry.id   AF-A0A6A6F5P7-F1
#
_cell.length_a   1.000
_cell.length_b   1.000
_cell.length_c   1.000
_cell.angle_alpha   90.00
_cell.angle_beta   90.00
_cell.angle_gamma   90.00
#
_symmetry.space_group_name_H-M   'P 1'
#
loop_
_entity.id
_entity.type
_entity.pdbx_description
1 polymer ?
#
loop_
_entity_poly.entity_id
_entity_poly.type
_entity_poly.pdbx_seq_one_letter_code
_entity_poly.pdbx_strand_id
1 'polypeptide(L)'
;MSRSISPPPLKRRKVADRPLLLQSTATRLRVYSWNVNGIAPFLQPSITSFFSPKASSFAEAASRARGSLRDVLQRYDWPSVLHLQEVKIRPEDTTSQRGVHIAVARGPDEEPERPSYRAFFCLPKDKHNTRAFGRKAYGVCSIIREDFIAEFGAEVREVEWDAEGRFLVCETQARPGVPRLAIFNCYLVNNGTEAPYKDPASGAVSGTRHDRKLRVHELLQAECRKLEADNVAVILAGDMNIARSRLDGHPNLRTQPIQHCTNRDDFEARFLQNSGLDSLRMIDSFRHLHLQTAGYTYYPRNADFGSSCDRVDMILLSRDLEPCLTSAGIMATPADRGPSDHVPLYAELHFHTRGGDENAVANA
;
A
#
# COMPACT_ATOMS: atom_id res chain seq x y z
N MET A 1 -63.24 45.64 -38.63
CA MET A 1 -62.71 44.41 -38.02
C MET A 1 -61.22 44.32 -38.31
N SER A 2 -60.36 44.64 -37.34
CA SER A 2 -58.94 44.27 -37.38
C SER A 2 -58.43 44.21 -35.93
N ARG A 3 -58.14 42.99 -35.48
CA ARG A 3 -57.55 42.71 -34.16
C ARG A 3 -56.02 42.80 -34.31
N SER A 4 -55.35 43.61 -33.50
CA SER A 4 -53.89 43.55 -33.37
C SER A 4 -53.52 42.37 -32.46
N ILE A 5 -52.62 41.52 -32.95
CA ILE A 5 -52.11 40.33 -32.24
C ILE A 5 -50.75 40.71 -31.66
N SER A 6 -50.60 40.63 -30.34
CA SER A 6 -49.31 40.76 -29.66
C SER A 6 -48.50 39.47 -29.80
N PRO A 7 -47.16 39.53 -29.99
CA PRO A 7 -46.32 38.35 -30.02
C PRO A 7 -46.13 37.75 -28.61
N PRO A 8 -45.85 36.43 -28.49
CA PRO A 8 -45.75 35.75 -27.21
C PRO A 8 -44.42 36.07 -26.50
N PRO A 9 -44.35 35.94 -25.16
CA PRO A 9 -43.16 36.29 -24.41
C PRO A 9 -42.03 35.30 -24.65
N LEU A 10 -40.84 35.84 -24.97
CA LEU A 10 -39.59 35.09 -25.04
C LEU A 10 -39.32 34.41 -23.69
N LYS A 11 -39.19 33.08 -23.71
CA LYS A 11 -38.75 32.28 -22.55
C LYS A 11 -37.42 32.83 -22.03
N ARG A 12 -37.47 33.48 -20.88
CA ARG A 12 -36.29 33.90 -20.11
C ARG A 12 -35.56 32.63 -19.67
N ARG A 13 -34.49 32.28 -20.38
CA ARG A 13 -33.60 31.18 -19.99
C ARG A 13 -32.94 31.60 -18.67
N LYS A 14 -33.35 30.98 -17.55
CA LYS A 14 -32.61 31.06 -16.28
C LYS A 14 -31.21 30.54 -16.55
N VAL A 15 -30.24 31.45 -16.65
CA VAL A 15 -28.83 31.11 -16.41
C VAL A 15 -28.81 30.76 -14.93
N ALA A 16 -28.77 29.46 -14.64
CA ALA A 16 -28.47 29.01 -13.30
C ALA A 16 -27.03 29.45 -13.02
N ASP A 17 -26.85 30.34 -12.05
CA ASP A 17 -25.56 30.54 -11.42
C ASP A 17 -25.09 29.17 -10.91
N ARG A 18 -24.20 28.55 -11.66
CA ARG A 18 -23.35 27.50 -11.13
C ARG A 18 -22.51 28.20 -10.05
N PRO A 19 -22.58 27.79 -8.78
CA PRO A 19 -21.51 28.19 -7.88
C PRO A 19 -20.23 27.68 -8.53
N LEU A 20 -19.28 28.59 -8.76
CA LEU A 20 -17.90 28.23 -9.04
C LEU A 20 -17.49 27.37 -7.84
N LEU A 21 -17.58 26.05 -8.01
CA LEU A 21 -16.89 25.11 -7.15
C LEU A 21 -15.44 25.60 -7.18
N LEU A 22 -14.96 26.12 -6.06
CA LEU A 22 -13.53 26.19 -5.79
C LEU A 22 -13.01 24.80 -6.17
N GLN A 23 -12.36 24.68 -7.34
CA GLN A 23 -11.71 23.45 -7.71
C GLN A 23 -10.71 23.21 -6.59
N SER A 24 -10.89 22.10 -5.87
CA SER A 24 -9.95 21.67 -4.84
C SER A 24 -8.55 21.71 -5.44
N THR A 25 -7.76 22.71 -5.06
CA THR A 25 -6.37 22.91 -5.48
C THR A 25 -5.43 21.93 -4.79
N ALA A 26 -5.99 21.00 -4.00
CA ALA A 26 -5.27 19.99 -3.24
C ALA A 26 -5.16 18.68 -4.03
N THR A 27 -3.92 18.22 -4.21
CA THR A 27 -3.63 16.89 -4.74
C THR A 27 -3.81 15.86 -3.63
N ARG A 28 -4.64 14.85 -3.86
CA ARG A 28 -4.91 13.77 -2.92
C ARG A 28 -4.14 12.51 -3.30
N LEU A 29 -3.30 12.03 -2.38
CA LEU A 29 -2.58 10.75 -2.49
C LEU A 29 -3.17 9.74 -1.49
N ARG A 30 -3.67 8.62 -1.99
CA ARG A 30 -4.13 7.49 -1.16
C ARG A 30 -3.24 6.28 -1.38
N VAL A 31 -2.56 5.86 -0.32
CA VAL A 31 -1.69 4.67 -0.33
C VAL A 31 -2.34 3.59 0.53
N TYR A 32 -2.65 2.46 -0.09
CA TYR A 32 -3.07 1.24 0.59
C TYR A 32 -1.94 0.23 0.57
N SER A 33 -1.86 -0.60 1.61
CA SER A 33 -0.94 -1.72 1.67
C SER A 33 -1.61 -2.97 2.22
N TRP A 34 -1.28 -4.13 1.66
CA TRP A 34 -1.89 -5.40 2.05
C TRP A 34 -1.00 -6.61 1.74
N ASN A 35 -0.60 -7.36 2.78
CA ASN A 35 -0.04 -8.68 2.60
C ASN A 35 -1.17 -9.64 2.20
N VAL A 36 -1.18 -10.09 0.95
CA VAL A 36 -2.27 -10.93 0.40
C VAL A 36 -2.05 -12.42 0.64
N ASN A 37 -0.85 -12.81 1.09
CA ASN A 37 -0.47 -14.20 1.33
C ASN A 37 -0.89 -15.14 0.17
N GLY A 38 -0.49 -14.75 -1.05
CA GLY A 38 -0.78 -15.41 -2.31
C GLY A 38 -1.87 -14.69 -3.12
N ILE A 39 -1.53 -14.28 -4.35
CA ILE A 39 -2.43 -13.51 -5.21
C ILE A 39 -3.56 -14.33 -5.87
N ALA A 40 -3.37 -15.65 -5.98
CA ALA A 40 -4.22 -16.51 -6.80
C ALA A 40 -5.73 -16.40 -6.53
N PRO A 41 -6.21 -16.27 -5.27
CA PRO A 41 -7.63 -16.11 -4.99
C PRO A 41 -8.28 -14.85 -5.60
N PHE A 42 -7.49 -13.84 -5.95
CA PHE A 42 -7.96 -12.57 -6.51
C PHE A 42 -7.96 -12.53 -8.04
N LEU A 43 -7.45 -13.59 -8.69
CA LEU A 43 -7.30 -13.67 -10.15
C LEU A 43 -8.35 -14.56 -10.83
N GLN A 44 -9.10 -15.35 -10.07
CA GLN A 44 -10.10 -16.27 -10.61
C GLN A 44 -11.44 -16.13 -9.89
N PRO A 45 -12.57 -16.04 -10.61
CA PRO A 45 -13.86 -16.46 -10.05
C PRO A 45 -13.80 -17.98 -9.81
N SER A 46 -14.20 -18.46 -8.63
CA SER A 46 -14.03 -19.87 -8.27
C SER A 46 -14.75 -20.83 -9.24
N ILE A 47 -14.05 -21.89 -9.70
CA ILE A 47 -14.59 -22.97 -10.56
C ILE A 47 -15.83 -23.67 -9.98
N THR A 48 -16.07 -23.61 -8.66
CA THR A 48 -17.28 -24.16 -8.03
C THR A 48 -18.57 -23.46 -8.47
N SER A 49 -18.49 -22.29 -9.13
CA SER A 49 -19.64 -21.63 -9.76
C SER A 49 -20.20 -22.40 -10.97
N PHE A 50 -19.39 -23.25 -11.62
CA PHE A 50 -19.81 -24.04 -12.78
C PHE A 50 -20.45 -25.39 -12.43
N PHE A 51 -20.26 -25.88 -11.20
CA PHE A 51 -20.72 -27.22 -10.78
C PHE A 51 -21.69 -27.21 -9.59
N SER A 52 -22.16 -26.05 -9.13
CA SER A 52 -23.13 -26.00 -8.02
C SER A 52 -24.57 -26.15 -8.55
N PRO A 53 -25.31 -27.23 -8.19
CA PRO A 53 -26.77 -27.20 -8.33
C PRO A 53 -27.30 -26.11 -7.40
N LYS A 54 -28.32 -25.35 -7.83
CA LYS A 54 -28.92 -24.21 -7.09
C LYS A 54 -28.92 -24.44 -5.57
N ALA A 55 -27.90 -23.92 -4.89
CA ALA A 55 -27.73 -24.05 -3.45
C ALA A 55 -28.01 -22.69 -2.81
N SER A 56 -28.64 -22.75 -1.64
CA SER A 56 -29.15 -21.66 -0.83
C SER A 56 -28.27 -20.40 -0.77
N SER A 57 -28.94 -19.25 -0.70
CA SER A 57 -28.42 -17.86 -0.67
C SER A 57 -27.19 -17.57 0.20
N PHE A 58 -26.86 -18.42 1.17
CA PHE A 58 -25.66 -18.30 2.00
C PHE A 58 -24.36 -18.70 1.29
N ALA A 59 -24.39 -19.68 0.38
CA ALA A 59 -23.20 -20.12 -0.37
C ALA A 59 -22.83 -19.13 -1.50
N GLU A 60 -23.84 -18.49 -2.11
CA GLU A 60 -23.64 -17.38 -3.06
C GLU A 60 -23.03 -16.15 -2.39
N ALA A 61 -23.38 -15.84 -1.14
CA ALA A 61 -22.78 -14.73 -0.41
C ALA A 61 -21.29 -14.98 -0.12
N ALA A 62 -20.91 -16.21 0.23
CA ALA A 62 -19.52 -16.60 0.46
C ALA A 62 -18.70 -16.72 -0.85
N SER A 63 -19.32 -17.05 -1.99
CA SER A 63 -18.63 -17.05 -3.29
C SER A 63 -18.52 -15.65 -3.90
N ARG A 64 -19.49 -14.76 -3.65
CA ARG A 64 -19.41 -13.31 -3.94
C ARG A 64 -18.39 -12.57 -3.07
N ALA A 65 -18.04 -13.12 -1.91
CA ALA A 65 -17.02 -12.53 -1.02
C ALA A 65 -15.58 -12.68 -1.55
N ARG A 66 -15.35 -13.46 -2.62
CA ARG A 66 -14.05 -13.52 -3.32
C ARG A 66 -14.02 -12.43 -4.38
N GLY A 67 -13.83 -11.18 -3.94
CA GLY A 67 -13.70 -10.04 -4.83
C GLY A 67 -12.46 -10.17 -5.72
N SER A 68 -12.63 -9.85 -6.99
CA SER A 68 -11.50 -9.59 -7.89
C SER A 68 -10.65 -8.42 -7.36
N LEU A 69 -9.41 -8.27 -7.86
CA LEU A 69 -8.61 -7.08 -7.53
C LEU A 69 -9.35 -5.77 -7.90
N ARG A 70 -10.16 -5.77 -8.97
CA ARG A 70 -10.99 -4.62 -9.35
C ARG A 70 -12.02 -4.27 -8.27
N ASP A 71 -12.68 -5.26 -7.69
CA ASP A 71 -13.66 -5.05 -6.61
C ASP A 71 -13.00 -4.46 -5.36
N VAL A 72 -11.76 -4.88 -5.07
CA VAL A 72 -10.96 -4.32 -3.98
C VAL A 72 -10.63 -2.85 -4.25
N LEU A 73 -10.18 -2.53 -5.47
CA LEU A 73 -9.91 -1.14 -5.88
C LEU A 73 -11.17 -0.27 -5.78
N GLN A 74 -12.32 -0.79 -6.19
CA GLN A 74 -13.61 -0.09 -6.07
C GLN A 74 -14.02 0.12 -4.61
N ARG A 75 -13.89 -0.92 -3.76
CA ARG A 75 -14.25 -0.87 -2.33
C ARG A 75 -13.47 0.21 -1.59
N TYR A 76 -12.20 0.40 -1.96
CA TYR A 76 -11.31 1.39 -1.37
C TYR A 76 -11.32 2.74 -2.09
N ASP A 77 -12.37 2.99 -2.89
CA ASP A 77 -12.61 4.26 -3.57
C ASP A 77 -11.42 4.69 -4.43
N TRP A 78 -10.96 3.73 -5.26
CA TRP A 78 -9.95 3.90 -6.29
C TRP A 78 -8.66 4.59 -5.80
N PRO A 79 -7.90 3.92 -4.92
CA PRO A 79 -6.69 4.51 -4.33
C PRO A 79 -5.66 4.86 -5.41
N SER A 80 -4.79 5.83 -5.12
CA SER A 80 -3.70 6.21 -6.03
C SER A 80 -2.70 5.05 -6.18
N VAL A 81 -2.40 4.38 -5.07
CA VAL A 81 -1.46 3.27 -4.99
C VAL A 81 -2.02 2.18 -4.09
N LEU A 82 -1.98 0.93 -4.55
CA LEU A 82 -2.22 -0.28 -3.75
C LEU A 82 -0.99 -1.19 -3.81
N HIS A 83 -0.34 -1.34 -2.66
CA HIS A 83 0.80 -2.24 -2.48
C HIS A 83 0.34 -3.60 -1.97
N LEU A 84 0.75 -4.65 -2.68
CA LEU A 84 0.52 -6.03 -2.32
C LEU A 84 1.84 -6.72 -1.95
N GLN A 85 1.87 -7.39 -0.80
CA GLN A 85 2.99 -8.22 -0.36
C GLN A 85 2.63 -9.71 -0.40
N GLU A 86 3.66 -10.55 -0.48
CA GLU A 86 3.53 -12.01 -0.64
C GLU A 86 2.62 -12.41 -1.80
N VAL A 87 2.82 -11.83 -2.99
CA VAL A 87 2.01 -12.22 -4.16
C VAL A 87 2.24 -13.68 -4.57
N LYS A 88 3.40 -14.27 -4.22
CA LYS A 88 3.78 -15.68 -4.46
C LYS A 88 3.71 -16.09 -5.93
N ILE A 89 4.10 -15.16 -6.80
CA ILE A 89 4.25 -15.36 -8.24
C ILE A 89 5.71 -15.70 -8.52
N ARG A 90 5.96 -16.72 -9.37
CA ARG A 90 7.33 -16.99 -9.84
C ARG A 90 7.71 -16.01 -10.94
N PRO A 91 8.99 -15.62 -11.09
CA PRO A 91 9.44 -14.76 -12.18
C PRO A 91 8.98 -15.22 -13.56
N GLU A 92 8.96 -16.54 -13.81
CA GLU A 92 8.60 -17.14 -15.09
C GLU A 92 7.09 -17.34 -15.28
N ASP A 93 6.27 -17.10 -14.25
CA ASP A 93 4.81 -17.28 -14.27
C ASP A 93 4.13 -16.07 -14.93
N THR A 94 4.32 -15.93 -16.24
CA THR A 94 3.76 -14.84 -17.04
C THR A 94 2.22 -14.89 -17.10
N THR A 95 1.62 -16.06 -16.94
CA THR A 95 0.17 -16.24 -16.87
C THR A 95 -0.41 -15.53 -15.65
N SER A 96 0.16 -15.75 -14.47
CA SER A 96 -0.31 -15.07 -13.25
C SER A 96 -0.08 -13.57 -13.31
N GLN A 97 1.08 -13.12 -13.81
CA GLN A 97 1.37 -11.69 -14.01
C GLN A 97 0.35 -11.04 -14.95
N ARG A 98 0.06 -11.67 -16.10
CA ARG A 98 -0.98 -11.20 -17.04
C ARG A 98 -2.36 -11.21 -16.41
N GLY A 99 -2.67 -12.21 -15.59
CA GLY A 99 -3.92 -12.28 -14.83
C GLY A 99 -4.11 -11.07 -13.92
N VAL A 100 -3.06 -10.64 -13.21
CA VAL A 100 -3.09 -9.43 -12.39
C VAL A 100 -3.34 -8.19 -13.25
N HIS A 101 -2.61 -8.04 -14.37
CA HIS A 101 -2.81 -6.91 -15.29
C HIS A 101 -4.26 -6.82 -15.78
N ILE A 102 -4.85 -7.95 -16.16
CA ILE A 102 -6.25 -8.00 -16.59
C ILE A 102 -7.20 -7.66 -15.42
N ALA A 103 -6.91 -8.18 -14.22
CA ALA A 103 -7.77 -8.01 -13.05
C ALA A 103 -7.79 -6.57 -12.49
N VAL A 104 -6.83 -5.71 -12.84
CA VAL A 104 -6.80 -4.30 -12.42
C VAL A 104 -7.17 -3.31 -13.54
N ALA A 105 -7.11 -3.77 -14.79
CA ALA A 105 -7.49 -2.98 -15.95
C ALA A 105 -8.97 -2.60 -15.91
N ARG A 106 -9.31 -1.46 -16.52
CA ARG A 106 -10.70 -1.06 -16.72
C ARG A 106 -11.38 -2.01 -17.70
N GLY A 107 -12.55 -2.54 -17.32
CA GLY A 107 -13.39 -3.33 -18.21
C GLY A 107 -13.94 -2.52 -19.39
N PRO A 108 -14.33 -3.19 -20.50
CA PRO A 108 -14.87 -2.51 -21.68
C PRO A 108 -16.24 -1.84 -21.40
N ASP A 109 -17.00 -2.36 -20.45
CA ASP A 109 -18.33 -1.88 -20.07
C ASP A 109 -18.31 -0.93 -18.85
N GLU A 110 -17.12 -0.60 -18.32
CA GLU A 110 -17.00 0.34 -17.19
C GLU A 110 -17.04 1.79 -17.67
N GLU A 111 -17.67 2.65 -16.86
CA GLU A 111 -17.77 4.09 -17.12
C GLU A 111 -16.38 4.73 -17.39
N PRO A 112 -16.25 5.65 -18.36
CA PRO A 112 -14.97 6.26 -18.73
C PRO A 112 -14.21 6.93 -17.57
N GLU A 113 -14.93 7.42 -16.57
CA GLU A 113 -14.38 8.08 -15.38
C GLU A 113 -13.73 7.10 -14.39
N ARG A 114 -13.98 5.79 -14.53
CA ARG A 114 -13.33 4.78 -13.69
C ARG A 114 -11.84 4.71 -14.06
N PRO A 115 -10.93 4.81 -13.07
CA PRO A 115 -9.51 4.84 -13.37
C PRO A 115 -9.00 3.49 -13.84
N SER A 116 -8.03 3.52 -14.75
CA SER A 116 -7.20 2.36 -15.11
C SER A 116 -5.99 2.28 -14.18
N TYR A 117 -5.44 1.08 -14.05
CA TYR A 117 -4.27 0.82 -13.22
C TYR A 117 -3.22 0.02 -13.98
N ARG A 118 -1.96 0.27 -13.63
CA ARG A 118 -0.83 -0.53 -14.07
C ARG A 118 -0.24 -1.26 -12.87
N ALA A 119 -0.02 -2.56 -13.04
CA ALA A 119 0.66 -3.40 -12.05
C ALA A 119 2.17 -3.48 -12.35
N PHE A 120 2.98 -3.41 -11.30
CA PHE A 120 4.42 -3.56 -11.34
C PHE A 120 4.85 -4.63 -10.34
N PHE A 121 5.87 -5.42 -10.66
CA PHE A 121 6.28 -6.55 -9.84
C PHE A 121 7.77 -6.46 -9.49
N CYS A 122 8.12 -6.86 -8.27
CA CYS A 122 9.46 -7.35 -7.93
C CYS A 122 9.29 -8.79 -7.44
N LEU A 123 9.81 -9.74 -8.21
CA LEU A 123 9.64 -11.17 -7.97
C LEU A 123 10.97 -11.79 -7.52
N PRO A 124 10.95 -12.86 -6.69
CA PRO A 124 12.15 -13.47 -6.13
C PRO A 124 13.09 -14.01 -7.21
N LYS A 125 14.33 -13.52 -7.27
CA LYS A 125 15.38 -13.97 -8.21
C LYS A 125 16.44 -14.86 -7.53
N ASP A 126 16.52 -14.81 -6.21
CA ASP A 126 17.48 -15.56 -5.41
C ASP A 126 17.20 -17.08 -5.41
N LYS A 127 18.05 -17.84 -6.09
CA LYS A 127 17.91 -19.30 -6.26
C LYS A 127 18.20 -20.11 -4.99
N HIS A 128 18.76 -19.50 -3.95
CA HIS A 128 19.22 -20.18 -2.73
C HIS A 128 18.24 -19.99 -1.57
N ASN A 129 17.73 -18.77 -1.37
CA ASN A 129 16.89 -18.43 -0.21
C ASN A 129 15.38 -18.47 -0.50
N THR A 130 14.96 -18.43 -1.77
CA THR A 130 13.53 -18.35 -2.13
C THR A 130 12.93 -19.69 -2.57
N ARG A 131 13.44 -20.81 -2.04
CA ARG A 131 13.09 -22.16 -2.53
C ARG A 131 11.71 -22.70 -2.08
N ALA A 132 11.03 -22.03 -1.15
CA ALA A 132 9.74 -22.50 -0.66
C ALA A 132 8.67 -22.56 -1.77
N PHE A 133 7.81 -23.58 -1.72
CA PHE A 133 6.70 -23.81 -2.64
C PHE A 133 7.08 -23.76 -4.15
N GLY A 134 8.26 -24.29 -4.50
CA GLY A 134 8.72 -24.32 -5.89
C GLY A 134 9.09 -22.95 -6.45
N ARG A 135 9.76 -22.12 -5.63
CA ARG A 135 10.08 -20.69 -5.90
C ARG A 135 8.89 -19.73 -5.84
N LYS A 136 7.75 -20.16 -5.30
CA LYS A 136 6.61 -19.31 -4.97
C LYS A 136 6.72 -18.79 -3.54
N ALA A 137 7.80 -18.06 -3.27
CA ALA A 137 8.05 -17.44 -1.98
C ALA A 137 8.09 -15.92 -2.16
N TYR A 138 7.41 -15.17 -1.27
CA TYR A 138 7.51 -13.70 -1.22
C TYR A 138 6.93 -13.02 -2.48
N GLY A 139 7.65 -12.05 -3.04
CA GLY A 139 7.22 -11.21 -4.15
C GLY A 139 6.32 -10.07 -3.71
N VAL A 140 6.50 -8.90 -4.32
CA VAL A 140 5.65 -7.72 -4.12
C VAL A 140 5.08 -7.23 -5.45
N CYS A 141 3.90 -6.62 -5.39
CA CYS A 141 3.26 -5.97 -6.52
C CYS A 141 2.73 -4.59 -6.13
N SER A 142 3.05 -3.57 -6.91
CA SER A 142 2.44 -2.24 -6.77
C SER A 142 1.45 -2.01 -7.90
N ILE A 143 0.20 -1.76 -7.56
CA ILE A 143 -0.87 -1.43 -8.48
C ILE A 143 -1.07 0.08 -8.39
N ILE A 144 -0.75 0.80 -9.45
CA ILE A 144 -0.66 2.27 -9.47
C ILE A 144 -1.62 2.81 -10.52
N ARG A 145 -2.39 3.84 -10.14
CA ARG A 145 -3.38 4.46 -11.01
C ARG A 145 -2.69 5.14 -12.21
N GLU A 146 -3.21 4.95 -13.42
CA GLU A 146 -2.54 5.44 -14.64
C GLU A 146 -2.50 6.96 -14.74
N ASP A 147 -3.53 7.64 -14.26
CA ASP A 147 -3.56 9.11 -14.16
C ASP A 147 -2.48 9.62 -13.19
N PHE A 148 -2.26 8.95 -12.06
CA PHE A 148 -1.19 9.27 -11.11
C PHE A 148 0.19 9.10 -11.76
N ILE A 149 0.40 8.02 -12.55
CA ILE A 149 1.64 7.83 -13.29
C ILE A 149 1.87 8.97 -14.29
N ALA A 150 0.84 9.31 -15.07
CA ALA A 150 0.93 10.36 -16.08
C ALA A 150 1.13 11.75 -15.46
N GLU A 151 0.39 12.05 -14.39
CA GLU A 151 0.44 13.33 -13.68
C GLU A 151 1.78 13.50 -12.97
N PHE A 152 2.29 12.49 -12.25
CA PHE A 152 3.49 12.63 -11.43
C PHE A 152 4.77 12.12 -12.09
N GLY A 153 4.70 11.63 -13.33
CA GLY A 153 5.83 11.00 -14.01
C GLY A 153 6.40 9.83 -13.20
N ALA A 154 5.51 9.00 -12.66
CA ALA A 154 5.89 7.99 -11.69
C ALA A 154 6.66 6.83 -12.35
N GLU A 155 7.86 6.55 -11.85
CA GLU A 155 8.72 5.47 -12.31
C GLU A 155 8.88 4.43 -11.21
N VAL A 156 8.92 3.16 -11.61
CA VAL A 156 8.98 2.05 -10.66
C VAL A 156 10.28 1.28 -10.85
N ARG A 157 11.06 1.14 -9.77
CA ARG A 157 12.33 0.41 -9.77
C ARG A 157 12.42 -0.61 -8.63
N GLU A 158 13.33 -1.55 -8.79
CA GLU A 158 13.75 -2.47 -7.75
C GLU A 158 14.89 -1.84 -6.91
N VAL A 159 15.24 -2.47 -5.80
CA VAL A 159 16.43 -2.12 -5.00
C VAL A 159 17.55 -3.12 -5.29
N GLU A 160 18.78 -2.63 -5.43
CA GLU A 160 19.92 -3.48 -5.83
C GLU A 160 20.35 -4.49 -4.75
N TRP A 161 20.03 -4.20 -3.49
CA TRP A 161 20.48 -4.98 -2.33
C TRP A 161 19.50 -6.10 -1.91
N ASP A 162 18.42 -6.31 -2.67
CA ASP A 162 17.46 -7.38 -2.43
C ASP A 162 17.19 -8.23 -3.68
N ALA A 163 17.62 -9.50 -3.62
CA ALA A 163 17.31 -10.49 -4.63
C ALA A 163 16.07 -11.35 -4.30
N GLU A 164 15.45 -11.14 -3.14
CA GLU A 164 14.32 -11.94 -2.66
C GLU A 164 12.95 -11.42 -3.14
N GLY A 165 12.91 -10.28 -3.83
CA GLY A 165 11.68 -9.74 -4.39
C GLY A 165 10.79 -9.08 -3.34
N ARG A 166 11.38 -8.40 -2.35
CA ARG A 166 10.71 -7.87 -1.16
C ARG A 166 10.41 -6.39 -1.22
N PHE A 167 11.02 -5.67 -2.16
CA PHE A 167 10.95 -4.22 -2.23
C PHE A 167 10.70 -3.75 -3.66
N LEU A 168 9.81 -2.77 -3.79
CA LEU A 168 9.59 -2.05 -5.03
C LEU A 168 9.39 -0.57 -4.71
N VAL A 169 10.03 0.31 -5.44
CA VAL A 169 10.03 1.76 -5.18
C VAL A 169 9.34 2.47 -6.34
N CYS A 170 8.30 3.23 -6.04
CA CYS A 170 7.67 4.16 -6.97
C CYS A 170 8.20 5.57 -6.69
N GLU A 171 8.99 6.12 -7.60
CA GLU A 171 9.52 7.48 -7.51
C GLU A 171 8.71 8.43 -8.38
N THR A 172 8.42 9.63 -7.87
CA THR A 172 7.70 10.67 -8.60
C THR A 172 8.57 11.89 -8.87
N GLN A 173 8.19 12.62 -9.90
CA GLN A 173 8.68 13.98 -10.12
C GLN A 173 7.99 14.95 -9.17
N ALA A 174 8.68 16.05 -8.83
CA ALA A 174 8.06 17.14 -8.10
C ALA A 174 6.97 17.80 -8.95
N ARG A 175 5.88 18.21 -8.30
CA ARG A 175 4.82 19.03 -8.90
C ARG A 175 4.55 20.24 -8.01
N PRO A 176 3.88 21.30 -8.50
CA PRO A 176 3.51 22.43 -7.66
C PRO A 176 2.76 21.96 -6.40
N GLY A 177 3.30 22.27 -5.22
CA GLY A 177 2.73 21.86 -3.93
C GLY A 177 2.97 20.39 -3.52
N VAL A 178 3.59 19.57 -4.37
CA VAL A 178 3.88 18.15 -4.10
C VAL A 178 5.38 17.89 -4.24
N PRO A 179 6.09 17.47 -3.19
CA PRO A 179 7.52 17.15 -3.29
C PRO A 179 7.75 15.92 -4.19
N ARG A 180 9.02 15.65 -4.52
CA ARG A 180 9.38 14.34 -5.06
C ARG A 180 9.08 13.29 -3.98
N LEU A 181 8.42 12.21 -4.37
CA LEU A 181 8.06 11.13 -3.46
C LEU A 181 8.81 9.85 -3.87
N ALA A 182 9.22 9.08 -2.88
CA ALA A 182 9.59 7.67 -3.05
C ALA A 182 8.66 6.80 -2.20
N ILE A 183 7.75 6.09 -2.86
CA ILE A 183 6.74 5.25 -2.23
C ILE A 183 7.17 3.79 -2.34
N PHE A 184 7.61 3.22 -1.22
CA PHE A 184 8.09 1.85 -1.13
C PHE A 184 6.96 0.89 -0.80
N ASN A 185 6.89 -0.20 -1.56
CA ASN A 185 6.22 -1.44 -1.18
C ASN A 185 7.22 -2.32 -0.41
N CYS A 186 6.98 -2.55 0.87
CA CYS A 186 7.91 -3.26 1.75
C CYS A 186 7.36 -4.62 2.20
N TYR A 187 8.15 -5.68 2.05
CA TYR A 187 7.89 -6.98 2.68
C TYR A 187 9.13 -7.46 3.44
N LEU A 188 9.27 -7.01 4.68
CA LEU A 188 10.45 -7.30 5.50
C LEU A 188 10.55 -8.78 5.86
N VAL A 189 11.76 -9.20 6.19
CA VAL A 189 12.02 -10.59 6.60
C VAL A 189 11.24 -10.91 7.88
N ASN A 190 10.66 -12.09 7.95
CA ASN A 190 9.92 -12.53 9.12
C ASN A 190 10.87 -12.80 10.32
N ASN A 191 10.38 -12.61 11.53
CA ASN A 191 11.08 -12.69 12.81
C ASN A 191 11.24 -14.10 13.39
N GLY A 192 10.82 -15.17 12.70
CA GLY A 192 10.57 -16.47 13.34
C GLY A 192 11.43 -17.67 12.90
N THR A 193 12.56 -17.47 12.23
CA THR A 193 13.34 -18.61 11.72
C THR A 193 14.86 -18.42 11.83
N GLU A 194 15.53 -19.38 12.46
CA GLU A 194 16.99 -19.52 12.52
C GLU A 194 17.56 -20.18 11.26
N ALA A 195 16.78 -20.28 10.17
CA ALA A 195 17.24 -20.90 8.94
C ALA A 195 18.52 -20.21 8.43
N PRO A 196 19.49 -20.98 7.90
CA PRO A 196 20.67 -20.41 7.29
C PRO A 196 20.31 -19.47 6.14
N TYR A 197 20.85 -18.26 6.16
CA TYR A 197 20.82 -17.37 5.01
C TYR A 197 22.01 -17.70 4.12
N LYS A 198 21.80 -17.74 2.80
CA LYS A 198 22.85 -18.03 1.82
C LYS A 198 23.14 -16.79 1.00
N ASP A 199 24.39 -16.56 0.67
CA ASP A 199 24.77 -15.51 -0.27
C ASP A 199 24.10 -15.79 -1.65
N PRO A 200 23.37 -14.82 -2.24
CA PRO A 200 22.64 -15.06 -3.49
C PRO A 200 23.53 -15.40 -4.70
N ALA A 201 24.80 -15.01 -4.70
CA ALA A 201 25.72 -15.21 -5.81
C ALA A 201 26.47 -16.55 -5.72
N SER A 202 27.03 -16.87 -4.56
CA SER A 202 27.85 -18.06 -4.31
C SER A 202 27.07 -19.23 -3.72
N GLY A 203 25.95 -18.98 -3.07
CA GLY A 203 25.18 -19.98 -2.32
C GLY A 203 25.81 -20.41 -1.00
N ALA A 204 26.94 -19.82 -0.60
CA ALA A 204 27.59 -20.07 0.68
C ALA A 204 26.72 -19.56 1.84
N VAL A 205 26.73 -20.25 2.98
CA VAL A 205 25.99 -19.78 4.17
C VAL A 205 26.66 -18.52 4.70
N SER A 206 25.87 -17.46 4.86
CA SER A 206 26.28 -16.14 5.35
C SER A 206 25.32 -15.69 6.46
N GLY A 207 25.41 -16.36 7.61
CA GLY A 207 24.56 -16.11 8.77
C GLY A 207 23.17 -16.74 8.67
N THR A 208 22.21 -16.12 9.37
CA THR A 208 20.84 -16.60 9.55
C THR A 208 19.81 -15.63 8.93
N ARG A 209 18.54 -16.04 8.86
CA ARG A 209 17.45 -15.14 8.47
C ARG A 209 17.26 -13.99 9.46
N HIS A 210 17.60 -14.16 10.73
CA HIS A 210 17.58 -13.07 11.70
C HIS A 210 18.65 -12.02 11.39
N ASP A 211 19.87 -12.46 11.06
CA ASP A 211 20.95 -11.55 10.61
C ASP A 211 20.56 -10.81 9.34
N ARG A 212 19.95 -11.53 8.38
CA ARG A 212 19.42 -10.91 7.14
C ARG A 212 18.37 -9.84 7.45
N LYS A 213 17.52 -10.04 8.46
CA LYS A 213 16.51 -9.04 8.82
C LYS A 213 17.13 -7.73 9.30
N LEU A 214 18.06 -7.80 10.25
CA LEU A 214 18.77 -6.61 10.75
C LEU A 214 19.56 -5.93 9.63
N ARG A 215 20.19 -6.71 8.74
CA ARG A 215 20.87 -6.16 7.55
C ARG A 215 19.90 -5.46 6.60
N VAL A 216 18.69 -5.98 6.43
CA VAL A 216 17.64 -5.33 5.61
C VAL A 216 17.21 -4.00 6.25
N HIS A 217 17.09 -3.91 7.58
CA HIS A 217 16.78 -2.63 8.24
C HIS A 217 17.87 -1.59 7.97
N GLU A 218 19.14 -1.98 8.09
CA GLU A 218 20.28 -1.10 7.81
C GLU A 218 20.30 -0.62 6.35
N LEU A 219 20.12 -1.54 5.39
CA LEU A 219 20.12 -1.22 3.96
C LEU A 219 18.93 -0.33 3.58
N LEU A 220 17.73 -0.63 4.10
CA LEU A 220 16.54 0.18 3.88
C LEU A 220 16.71 1.58 4.47
N GLN A 221 17.26 1.70 5.67
CA GLN A 221 17.53 2.99 6.30
C GLN A 221 18.54 3.81 5.46
N ALA A 222 19.63 3.19 5.00
CA ALA A 222 20.63 3.86 4.17
C ALA A 222 20.03 4.36 2.85
N GLU A 223 19.18 3.56 2.19
CA GLU A 223 18.47 3.96 0.97
C GLU A 223 17.54 5.16 1.23
N CYS A 224 16.76 5.11 2.32
CA CYS A 224 15.88 6.23 2.69
C CYS A 224 16.68 7.50 2.97
N ARG A 225 17.80 7.41 3.70
CA ARG A 225 18.66 8.57 3.98
C ARG A 225 19.22 9.20 2.71
N LYS A 226 19.62 8.37 1.75
CA LYS A 226 20.10 8.86 0.45
C LYS A 226 19.00 9.64 -0.27
N LEU A 227 17.78 9.10 -0.29
CA LEU A 227 16.62 9.76 -0.89
C LEU A 227 16.27 11.08 -0.16
N GLU A 228 16.24 11.10 1.17
CA GLU A 228 15.97 12.31 1.95
C GLU A 228 17.06 13.38 1.73
N ALA A 229 18.34 12.98 1.61
CA ALA A 229 19.44 13.88 1.27
C ALA A 229 19.28 14.50 -0.13
N ASP A 230 18.65 13.78 -1.06
CA ASP A 230 18.31 14.24 -2.40
C ASP A 230 16.96 15.00 -2.46
N ASN A 231 16.42 15.42 -1.30
CA ASN A 231 15.13 16.11 -1.12
C ASN A 231 13.93 15.32 -1.68
N VAL A 232 13.97 14.00 -1.54
CA VAL A 232 12.86 13.10 -1.85
C VAL A 232 12.19 12.69 -0.54
N ALA A 233 10.90 12.97 -0.40
CA ALA A 233 10.14 12.55 0.76
C ALA A 233 9.75 11.07 0.62
N VAL A 234 9.96 10.30 1.68
CA VAL A 234 9.85 8.83 1.64
C VAL A 234 8.56 8.37 2.31
N ILE A 235 7.90 7.39 1.69
CA ILE A 235 6.76 6.66 2.24
C ILE A 235 7.12 5.17 2.22
N LEU A 236 7.21 4.53 3.39
CA LEU A 236 7.42 3.08 3.51
C LEU A 236 6.11 2.40 3.86
N ALA A 237 5.57 1.58 2.98
CA ALA A 237 4.26 0.95 3.16
C ALA A 237 4.32 -0.56 2.96
N GLY A 238 3.86 -1.33 3.95
CA GLY A 238 3.84 -2.79 3.86
C GLY A 238 4.03 -3.52 5.17
N ASP A 239 4.27 -4.82 5.04
CA ASP A 239 4.50 -5.73 6.15
C ASP A 239 5.94 -5.58 6.64
N MET A 240 6.09 -4.83 7.73
CA MET A 240 7.38 -4.63 8.39
C MET A 240 7.78 -5.85 9.23
N ASN A 241 6.84 -6.79 9.44
CA ASN A 241 7.01 -7.94 10.32
C ASN A 241 7.44 -7.53 11.73
N ILE A 242 7.01 -6.37 12.23
CA ILE A 242 7.39 -5.83 13.55
C ILE A 242 6.15 -5.26 14.23
N ALA A 243 5.84 -5.72 15.45
CA ALA A 243 4.88 -5.05 16.32
C ALA A 243 5.65 -4.18 17.31
N ARG A 244 5.33 -2.87 17.36
CA ARG A 244 6.13 -1.85 18.07
C ARG A 244 5.93 -1.85 19.57
N SER A 245 4.69 -1.89 20.02
CA SER A 245 4.31 -1.65 21.42
C SER A 245 3.31 -2.67 21.93
N ARG A 246 3.00 -2.63 23.23
CA ARG A 246 2.01 -3.52 23.85
C ARG A 246 0.63 -3.43 23.19
N LEU A 247 0.26 -2.24 22.68
CA LEU A 247 -1.00 -1.99 21.97
C LEU A 247 -1.05 -2.66 20.59
N ASP A 248 0.11 -3.04 20.05
CA ASP A 248 0.27 -3.66 18.73
C ASP A 248 0.24 -5.19 18.79
N GLY A 249 -0.08 -5.79 19.94
CA GLY A 249 -0.21 -7.25 20.08
C GLY A 249 -1.30 -7.68 21.06
N HIS A 250 -2.09 -8.67 20.67
CA HIS A 250 -3.17 -9.28 21.46
C HIS A 250 -3.08 -10.82 21.41
N PRO A 251 -3.29 -11.54 22.53
CA PRO A 251 -3.48 -11.01 23.89
C PRO A 251 -2.21 -10.38 24.45
N ASN A 252 -1.04 -10.74 23.93
CA ASN A 252 0.27 -10.25 24.37
C ASN A 252 1.09 -9.76 23.17
N LEU A 253 2.01 -8.83 23.43
CA LEU A 253 3.06 -8.50 22.46
C LEU A 253 4.04 -9.66 22.35
N ARG A 254 4.38 -10.06 21.12
CA ARG A 254 5.37 -11.13 20.91
C ARG A 254 6.76 -10.69 21.38
N THR A 255 7.34 -11.49 22.27
CA THR A 255 8.70 -11.34 22.81
C THR A 255 9.52 -12.62 22.68
N GLN A 256 8.90 -13.71 22.21
CA GLN A 256 9.53 -15.00 22.00
C GLN A 256 9.29 -15.48 20.56
N PRO A 257 10.34 -15.92 19.83
CA PRO A 257 11.74 -15.91 20.26
C PRO A 257 12.29 -14.48 20.44
N ILE A 258 13.41 -14.33 21.17
CA ILE A 258 13.97 -13.03 21.59
C ILE A 258 14.23 -12.07 20.42
N GLN A 259 14.41 -12.59 19.22
CA GLN A 259 14.59 -11.83 17.99
C GLN A 259 13.41 -10.92 17.68
N HIS A 260 12.19 -11.20 18.17
CA HIS A 260 11.09 -10.23 18.10
C HIS A 260 11.43 -8.91 18.83
N CYS A 261 12.11 -8.99 19.96
CA CYS A 261 12.56 -7.82 20.72
C CYS A 261 13.75 -7.16 20.01
N THR A 262 14.79 -7.91 19.65
CA THR A 262 15.98 -7.36 19.00
C THR A 262 15.64 -6.62 17.70
N ASN A 263 14.78 -7.21 16.85
CA ASN A 263 14.38 -6.58 15.60
C ASN A 263 13.50 -5.35 15.81
N ARG A 264 12.65 -5.35 16.85
CA ARG A 264 11.86 -4.17 17.24
C ARG A 264 12.78 -3.04 17.69
N ASP A 265 13.73 -3.33 18.56
CA ASP A 265 14.64 -2.31 19.11
C ASP A 265 15.50 -1.67 18.02
N ASP A 266 16.05 -2.49 17.10
CA ASP A 266 16.81 -2.00 15.94
C ASP A 266 15.92 -1.16 15.00
N PHE A 267 14.69 -1.59 14.73
CA PHE A 267 13.78 -0.85 13.86
C PHE A 267 13.32 0.48 14.48
N GLU A 268 12.98 0.50 15.77
CA GLU A 268 12.65 1.74 16.49
C GLU A 268 13.82 2.72 16.43
N ALA A 269 15.04 2.26 16.74
CA ALA A 269 16.24 3.10 16.72
C ALA A 269 16.49 3.72 15.33
N ARG A 270 16.37 2.93 14.27
CA ARG A 270 16.65 3.37 12.90
C ARG A 270 15.58 4.26 12.29
N PHE A 271 14.31 3.95 12.52
CA PHE A 271 13.22 4.55 11.76
C PHE A 271 12.36 5.53 12.57
N LEU A 272 12.23 5.38 13.89
CA LEU A 272 11.11 6.01 14.62
C LEU A 272 11.54 6.86 15.84
N GLN A 273 12.65 6.52 16.50
CA GLN A 273 13.09 7.23 17.70
C GLN A 273 13.42 8.69 17.42
N ASN A 274 12.85 9.59 18.22
CA ASN A 274 13.15 11.04 18.15
C ASN A 274 14.53 11.41 18.69
N SER A 275 15.18 10.50 19.41
CA SER A 275 16.49 10.67 20.04
C SER A 275 17.56 9.90 19.30
N GLY A 276 18.63 10.58 18.86
CA GLY A 276 19.76 9.99 18.15
C GLY A 276 19.98 10.66 16.80
N LEU A 277 21.25 10.94 16.48
CA LEU A 277 21.64 11.56 15.20
C LEU A 277 21.36 10.65 13.99
N ASP A 278 21.23 9.35 14.23
CA ASP A 278 21.08 8.33 13.19
C ASP A 278 19.63 7.88 12.94
N SER A 279 18.61 8.35 13.67
CA SER A 279 17.24 7.93 13.31
C SER A 279 16.69 8.72 12.13
N LEU A 280 15.92 8.08 11.26
CA LEU A 280 15.11 8.78 10.23
C LEU A 280 13.96 9.58 10.85
N ARG A 281 13.55 9.23 12.08
CA ARG A 281 12.45 9.88 12.82
C ARG A 281 11.13 9.90 12.05
N MET A 282 10.88 8.88 11.24
CA MET A 282 9.67 8.73 10.44
C MET A 282 8.41 8.67 11.30
N ILE A 283 7.29 8.96 10.68
CA ILE A 283 5.97 9.01 11.31
C ILE A 283 5.21 7.75 10.96
N ASP A 284 4.90 6.92 11.95
CA ASP A 284 3.92 5.84 11.83
C ASP A 284 2.52 6.45 11.73
N SER A 285 1.98 6.52 10.51
CA SER A 285 0.76 7.26 10.19
C SER A 285 -0.44 6.84 11.05
N PHE A 286 -0.61 5.54 11.31
CA PHE A 286 -1.70 5.05 12.16
C PHE A 286 -1.51 5.47 13.61
N ARG A 287 -0.31 5.29 14.19
CA ARG A 287 -0.08 5.68 15.59
C ARG A 287 -0.08 7.19 15.79
N HIS A 288 0.33 7.95 14.79
CA HIS A 288 0.30 9.41 14.83
C HIS A 288 -1.13 9.93 15.00
N LEU A 289 -2.10 9.38 14.25
CA LEU A 289 -3.50 9.79 14.33
C LEU A 289 -4.30 9.04 15.41
N HIS A 290 -3.89 7.82 15.77
CA HIS A 290 -4.62 6.91 16.66
C HIS A 290 -3.72 6.37 17.77
N LEU A 291 -3.16 7.28 18.58
CA LEU A 291 -2.12 7.00 19.59
C LEU A 291 -2.45 5.84 20.53
N GLN A 292 -3.70 5.75 20.99
CA GLN A 292 -4.12 4.78 22.02
C GLN A 292 -5.12 3.72 21.50
N THR A 293 -5.47 3.78 20.21
CA THR A 293 -6.49 2.89 19.64
C THR A 293 -5.88 1.52 19.36
N ALA A 294 -6.48 0.45 19.87
CA ALA A 294 -6.12 -0.89 19.44
C ALA A 294 -6.41 -1.07 17.94
N GLY A 295 -5.46 -1.65 17.21
CA GLY A 295 -5.61 -1.87 15.77
C GLY A 295 -4.57 -2.88 15.34
N TYR A 296 -5.01 -3.93 14.64
CA TYR A 296 -4.17 -5.07 14.27
C TYR A 296 -4.33 -5.37 12.79
N THR A 297 -3.24 -5.82 12.18
CA THR A 297 -3.18 -6.08 10.74
C THR A 297 -3.03 -7.56 10.44
N TYR A 298 -2.47 -8.35 11.35
CA TYR A 298 -2.29 -9.80 11.25
C TYR A 298 -3.24 -10.57 12.17
N TYR A 299 -3.92 -11.57 11.61
CA TYR A 299 -4.89 -12.45 12.25
C TYR A 299 -4.63 -13.91 11.80
N PRO A 300 -4.08 -14.78 12.67
CA PRO A 300 -3.81 -16.18 12.36
C PRO A 300 -5.03 -16.89 11.77
N ARG A 301 -4.82 -17.77 10.78
CA ARG A 301 -5.91 -18.53 10.16
C ARG A 301 -6.50 -19.63 11.07
N ASN A 302 -5.70 -20.13 12.01
CA ASN A 302 -6.05 -21.26 12.87
C ASN A 302 -6.60 -20.82 14.23
N ALA A 303 -7.01 -19.55 14.36
CA ALA A 303 -7.55 -18.98 15.57
C ALA A 303 -8.81 -18.18 15.22
N ASP A 304 -9.67 -17.98 16.22
CA ASP A 304 -10.83 -17.12 16.06
C ASP A 304 -10.39 -15.69 15.74
N PHE A 305 -11.13 -15.03 14.85
CA PHE A 305 -10.79 -13.67 14.43
C PHE A 305 -10.83 -12.74 15.65
N GLY A 306 -9.70 -12.09 15.94
CA GLY A 306 -9.55 -11.20 17.09
C GLY A 306 -8.96 -11.86 18.34
N SER A 307 -8.86 -13.20 18.41
CA SER A 307 -8.39 -13.87 19.63
C SER A 307 -6.87 -13.84 19.81
N SER A 308 -6.13 -13.68 18.71
CA SER A 308 -4.68 -13.47 18.68
C SER A 308 -4.36 -12.59 17.48
N CYS A 309 -3.72 -11.45 17.69
CA CYS A 309 -3.51 -10.47 16.63
C CYS A 309 -2.22 -9.68 16.85
N ASP A 310 -1.63 -9.19 15.76
CA ASP A 310 -0.49 -8.26 15.81
C ASP A 310 -0.66 -7.14 14.77
N ARG A 311 -0.13 -5.96 15.05
CA ARG A 311 0.05 -4.89 14.06
C ARG A 311 1.48 -4.94 13.55
N VAL A 312 1.66 -5.59 12.41
CA VAL A 312 2.97 -5.78 11.77
C VAL A 312 3.12 -5.04 10.46
N ASP A 313 2.01 -4.59 9.89
CA ASP A 313 1.96 -3.77 8.70
C ASP A 313 1.91 -2.29 9.11
N MET A 314 2.71 -1.45 8.44
CA MET A 314 2.82 -0.03 8.73
C MET A 314 2.92 0.79 7.44
N ILE A 315 2.50 2.06 7.54
CA ILE A 315 2.82 3.09 6.58
C ILE A 315 3.57 4.18 7.34
N LEU A 316 4.89 4.24 7.12
CA LEU A 316 5.80 5.23 7.69
C LEU A 316 6.02 6.36 6.69
N LEU A 317 6.04 7.59 7.18
CA LEU A 317 6.19 8.81 6.37
C LEU A 317 7.43 9.58 6.80
N SER A 318 8.17 10.17 5.88
CA SER A 318 9.14 11.21 6.21
C SER A 318 8.46 12.36 6.98
N ARG A 319 9.22 13.02 7.84
CA ARG A 319 8.70 14.02 8.79
C ARG A 319 8.07 15.24 8.12
N ASP A 320 8.59 15.63 6.98
CA ASP A 320 8.07 16.72 6.16
C ASP A 320 6.66 16.46 5.59
N LEU A 321 6.23 15.19 5.54
CA LEU A 321 4.88 14.80 5.13
C LEU A 321 3.84 14.89 6.26
N GLU A 322 4.25 15.13 7.52
CA GLU A 322 3.34 15.26 8.67
C GLU A 322 2.16 16.20 8.40
N PRO A 323 2.36 17.44 7.90
CA PRO A 323 1.27 18.38 7.71
C PRO A 323 0.29 17.96 6.60
N CYS A 324 0.71 17.03 5.74
CA CYS A 324 -0.10 16.55 4.63
C CYS A 324 -0.93 15.32 5.03
N LEU A 325 -0.61 14.63 6.12
CA LEU A 325 -1.33 13.43 6.57
C LEU A 325 -2.72 13.80 7.10
N THR A 326 -3.77 13.43 6.37
CA THR A 326 -5.16 13.76 6.74
C THR A 326 -5.94 12.59 7.29
N SER A 327 -5.58 11.35 6.93
CA SER A 327 -6.22 10.15 7.44
C SER A 327 -5.31 8.94 7.39
N ALA A 328 -5.49 8.02 8.33
CA ALA A 328 -4.88 6.70 8.33
C ALA A 328 -5.82 5.73 9.03
N GLY A 329 -5.84 4.47 8.60
CA GLY A 329 -6.75 3.47 9.15
C GLY A 329 -6.39 2.04 8.77
N ILE A 330 -7.07 1.10 9.43
CA ILE A 330 -6.90 -0.34 9.23
C ILE A 330 -8.28 -0.94 8.92
N MET A 331 -8.37 -1.73 7.86
CA MET A 331 -9.61 -2.36 7.39
C MET A 331 -9.84 -3.69 8.14
N ALA A 332 -10.01 -3.62 9.47
CA ALA A 332 -10.01 -4.78 10.37
C ALA A 332 -11.33 -5.58 10.37
N THR A 333 -11.77 -6.06 9.20
CA THR A 333 -12.95 -6.94 9.09
C THR A 333 -12.58 -8.31 8.51
N PRO A 334 -13.33 -9.38 8.82
CA PRO A 334 -13.14 -10.68 8.17
C PRO A 334 -13.28 -10.62 6.64
N ALA A 335 -14.14 -9.73 6.13
CA ALA A 335 -14.36 -9.55 4.69
C ALA A 335 -13.19 -8.83 4.00
N ASP A 336 -12.51 -7.92 4.70
CA ASP A 336 -11.32 -7.23 4.20
C ASP A 336 -10.05 -8.08 4.37
N ARG A 337 -10.01 -8.96 5.38
CA ARG A 337 -8.97 -10.01 5.49
C ARG A 337 -9.03 -10.95 4.30
N GLY A 338 -10.25 -11.28 3.87
CA GLY A 338 -10.50 -12.17 2.74
C GLY A 338 -9.75 -13.51 2.91
N PRO A 339 -9.03 -13.98 1.87
CA PRO A 339 -8.26 -15.22 1.92
C PRO A 339 -6.90 -15.08 2.63
N SER A 340 -6.47 -13.86 2.96
CA SER A 340 -5.20 -13.62 3.65
C SER A 340 -5.31 -13.92 5.15
N ASP A 341 -4.18 -13.88 5.86
CA ASP A 341 -4.09 -13.70 7.30
C ASP A 341 -3.86 -12.22 7.68
N HIS A 342 -3.69 -11.32 6.71
CA HIS A 342 -3.62 -9.89 6.97
C HIS A 342 -4.85 -9.13 6.45
N VAL A 343 -5.12 -7.99 7.06
CA VAL A 343 -6.07 -6.98 6.57
C VAL A 343 -5.32 -5.78 5.98
N PRO A 344 -5.91 -5.06 5.02
CA PRO A 344 -5.32 -3.83 4.49
C PRO A 344 -5.23 -2.72 5.52
N LEU A 345 -4.23 -1.84 5.35
CA LEU A 345 -4.16 -0.53 6.00
C LEU A 345 -3.95 0.57 4.95
N TYR A 346 -4.26 1.81 5.32
CA TYR A 346 -4.11 2.94 4.43
C TYR A 346 -3.61 4.20 5.14
N ALA A 347 -3.03 5.08 4.34
CA ALA A 347 -2.73 6.47 4.68
C ALA A 347 -3.16 7.37 3.52
N GLU A 348 -3.63 8.57 3.86
CA GLU A 348 -4.11 9.57 2.94
C GLU A 348 -3.39 10.89 3.19
N LEU A 349 -2.82 11.45 2.13
CA LEU A 349 -2.10 12.72 2.16
C LEU A 349 -2.78 13.73 1.23
N HIS A 350 -2.95 14.96 1.70
CA HIS A 350 -3.49 16.09 0.94
C HIS A 350 -2.43 17.17 0.81
N PHE A 351 -1.90 17.31 -0.40
CA PHE A 351 -0.90 18.32 -0.71
C PHE A 351 -1.61 19.58 -1.17
N HIS A 352 -1.34 20.69 -0.50
CA HIS A 352 -1.93 21.98 -0.84
C HIS A 352 -0.94 22.73 -1.74
N THR A 353 -1.39 23.17 -2.90
CA THR A 353 -0.66 24.20 -3.63
C THR A 353 -0.68 25.46 -2.78
N ARG A 354 0.50 25.93 -2.35
CA ARG A 354 0.61 27.30 -1.84
C ARG A 354 0.19 28.21 -3.00
N GLY A 355 -1.01 28.79 -2.92
CA GLY A 355 -1.35 29.94 -3.74
C GLY A 355 -0.27 30.99 -3.51
N GLY A 356 0.26 31.56 -4.58
CA GLY A 356 1.27 32.60 -4.48
C GLY A 356 0.78 33.69 -3.51
N ASP A 357 1.67 34.15 -2.63
CA ASP A 357 1.45 35.36 -1.86
C ASP A 357 1.28 36.54 -2.84
N GLU A 358 0.07 36.77 -3.31
CA GLU A 358 -0.32 37.99 -4.05
C GLU A 358 -0.53 39.20 -3.13
N ASN A 359 -0.13 39.13 -1.85
CA ASN A 359 -0.24 40.25 -0.90
C ASN A 359 1.10 40.89 -0.49
N ALA A 360 2.21 40.62 -1.20
CA ALA A 360 3.49 41.27 -0.93
C ALA A 360 3.79 42.53 -1.78
N VAL A 361 2.85 43.02 -2.59
CA VAL A 361 3.04 44.25 -3.40
C VAL A 361 1.85 45.20 -3.26
N ALA A 362 1.54 45.60 -2.03
CA ALA A 362 0.66 46.73 -1.77
C ALA A 362 1.03 47.35 -0.41
N ASN A 363 2.29 47.81 -0.29
CA ASN A 363 2.75 48.84 0.65
C ASN A 363 4.26 49.02 0.49
N ALA A 364 4.67 49.78 -0.53
CA ALA A 364 5.94 50.48 -0.59
C ALA A 364 5.78 51.72 -1.47
#